data_AF-A0A6I3KMS5-F1
#
_entry.id   AF-A0A6I3KMS5-F1
#
_cell.length_a   1.000
_cell.length_b   1.000
_cell.length_c   1.000
_cell.angle_alpha   90.00
_cell.angle_beta   90.00
_cell.angle_gamma   90.00
#
_symmetry.space_group_name_H-M   'P 1'
#
loop_
_entity.id
_entity.type
_entity.pdbx_description
1 polymer ?
#
loop_
_entity_poly.entity_id
_entity_poly.type
_entity_poly.pdbx_seq_one_letter_code
_entity_poly.pdbx_strand_id
1 'polypeptide(L)'
;MSMDLVEVVRSGFRECVHRGSAVALRPDGEPLVEVGAVHGPIFPRSTNKPMQALTLLRNGFEPADDAELAIATASHFGEADHLRLVQRLLDRFGCTEDDLECPPDLPFEEQARARVLAGSDRAQAARRIYMNCSGKHAAMLATCKINDWPTRGYLEVGHPLQQAVLETIADVTGEPETDLGIDGCGLPIVPVSLVNLARAYAAFATAAPGTPERRVADAIRAHPRVISGTDGPDFRVMSATPGLVCKIGADGVHAGALPDGSAFAYKIDDGADRARLPLTLAILQRMGVEWTDEHAELAAPAVLGGGARVGIIRAIPGVL
;
A
#
# COMPACT_ATOMS: atom_id res chain seq x y z
N MET A 1 -20.82 2.23 12.32
CA MET A 1 -20.87 3.63 11.86
C MET A 1 -19.48 4.23 11.98
N SER A 2 -19.02 5.05 11.03
CA SER A 2 -17.68 5.65 11.11
C SER A 2 -17.55 6.71 12.20
N MET A 3 -16.34 6.85 12.75
CA MET A 3 -15.99 7.77 13.83
C MET A 3 -15.16 8.93 13.31
N ASP A 4 -15.20 10.08 13.98
CA ASP A 4 -14.25 11.17 13.74
C ASP A 4 -12.86 10.72 14.20
N LEU A 5 -11.88 10.64 13.30
CA LEU A 5 -10.54 10.12 13.63
C LEU A 5 -9.44 11.20 13.62
N VAL A 6 -9.52 12.13 12.67
CA VAL A 6 -8.50 13.18 12.47
C VAL A 6 -9.19 14.52 12.29
N GLU A 7 -8.61 15.56 12.87
CA GLU A 7 -9.06 16.93 12.69
C GLU A 7 -7.99 17.82 12.06
N VAL A 8 -8.45 18.80 11.31
CA VAL A 8 -7.66 19.94 10.84
C VAL A 8 -8.04 21.13 11.68
N VAL A 9 -7.09 21.66 12.44
CA VAL A 9 -7.28 22.86 13.24
C VAL A 9 -6.52 24.01 12.57
N ARG A 10 -7.22 25.07 12.20
CA ARG A 10 -6.65 26.31 11.64
C ARG A 10 -6.96 27.47 12.58
N SER A 11 -5.94 28.17 13.05
CA SER A 11 -6.08 29.34 13.93
C SER A 11 -6.95 29.07 15.16
N GLY A 12 -6.84 27.86 15.73
CA GLY A 12 -7.65 27.40 16.87
C GLY A 12 -9.07 26.91 16.52
N PHE A 13 -9.51 27.02 15.27
CA PHE A 13 -10.81 26.55 14.80
C PHE A 13 -10.69 25.16 14.18
N ARG A 14 -11.58 24.22 14.57
CA ARG A 14 -11.70 22.89 13.96
C ARG A 14 -12.34 23.03 12.58
N GLU A 15 -11.50 23.25 11.57
CA GLU A 15 -11.88 23.56 10.19
C GLU A 15 -12.43 22.35 9.44
N CYS A 16 -11.84 21.17 9.66
CA CYS A 16 -12.23 19.95 8.96
C CYS A 16 -12.06 18.72 9.84
N VAL A 17 -12.81 17.68 9.53
CA VAL A 17 -12.82 16.39 10.22
C VAL A 17 -12.81 15.27 9.20
N HIS A 18 -11.92 14.32 9.40
CA HIS A 18 -11.86 13.10 8.61
C HIS A 18 -12.42 11.95 9.45
N ARG A 19 -13.46 11.32 8.92
CA ARG A 19 -14.13 10.18 9.53
C ARG A 19 -13.58 8.87 8.99
N GLY A 20 -13.72 7.79 9.74
CA GLY A 20 -13.28 6.48 9.28
C GLY A 20 -13.55 5.36 10.26
N SER A 21 -12.90 4.23 9.99
CA SER A 21 -12.83 3.07 10.87
C SER A 21 -11.38 2.62 11.00
N ALA A 22 -10.97 2.19 12.18
CA ALA A 22 -9.61 1.76 12.47
C ALA A 22 -9.60 0.61 13.47
N VAL A 23 -8.67 -0.31 13.27
CA VAL A 23 -8.37 -1.41 14.19
C VAL A 23 -6.87 -1.46 14.44
N ALA A 24 -6.48 -1.73 15.67
CA ALA A 24 -5.14 -2.15 16.05
C ALA A 24 -5.25 -3.42 16.88
N LEU A 25 -4.42 -4.41 16.60
CA LEU A 25 -4.38 -5.72 17.22
C LEU A 25 -3.10 -5.87 18.04
N ARG A 26 -3.20 -6.54 19.18
CA ARG A 26 -2.06 -7.02 19.95
C ARG A 26 -1.40 -8.22 19.27
N PRO A 27 -0.20 -8.67 19.73
CA PRO A 27 0.48 -9.84 19.20
C PRO A 27 -0.35 -11.14 19.23
N ASP A 28 -1.26 -11.26 20.19
CA ASP A 28 -2.18 -12.40 20.33
C ASP A 28 -3.40 -12.32 19.39
N GLY A 29 -3.53 -11.24 18.62
CA GLY A 29 -4.64 -10.99 17.69
C GLY A 29 -5.86 -10.35 18.34
N GLU A 30 -5.83 -10.05 19.64
CA GLU A 30 -6.93 -9.38 20.34
C GLU A 30 -6.94 -7.86 20.05
N PRO A 31 -8.12 -7.23 19.90
CA PRO A 31 -8.20 -5.79 19.65
C PRO A 31 -7.57 -4.94 20.77
N LEU A 32 -6.59 -4.12 20.41
CA LEU A 32 -6.05 -3.03 21.22
C LEU A 32 -6.88 -1.75 21.01
N VAL A 33 -7.25 -1.48 19.76
CA VAL A 33 -8.11 -0.38 19.33
C VAL A 33 -9.14 -0.94 18.38
N GLU A 34 -10.40 -0.58 18.57
CA GLU A 34 -11.47 -0.90 17.62
C GLU A 34 -12.45 0.26 17.56
N VAL A 35 -12.43 1.00 16.45
CA VAL A 35 -13.29 2.17 16.25
C VAL A 35 -13.93 2.14 14.88
N GLY A 36 -15.23 2.40 14.83
CA GLY A 36 -15.99 2.41 13.58
C GLY A 36 -16.52 1.02 13.17
N ALA A 37 -16.72 0.80 11.87
CA ALA A 37 -17.17 -0.48 11.33
C ALA A 37 -15.97 -1.24 10.73
N VAL A 38 -15.32 -2.08 11.54
CA VAL A 38 -14.05 -2.74 11.15
C VAL A 38 -14.21 -4.15 10.58
N HIS A 39 -15.37 -4.77 10.80
CA HIS A 39 -15.69 -6.13 10.32
C HIS A 39 -16.39 -6.15 8.96
N GLY A 40 -16.84 -5.00 8.47
CA GLY A 40 -17.47 -4.90 7.15
C GLY A 40 -16.44 -4.90 6.02
N PRO A 41 -16.82 -5.36 4.82
CA PRO A 41 -15.91 -5.37 3.68
C PRO A 41 -15.55 -3.95 3.23
N ILE A 42 -14.27 -3.74 2.95
CA ILE A 42 -13.75 -2.58 2.22
C ILE A 42 -12.90 -3.06 1.06
N PHE A 43 -12.73 -2.24 0.02
CA PHE A 43 -11.69 -2.50 -0.97
C PHE A 43 -10.33 -2.13 -0.37
N PRO A 44 -9.38 -3.06 -0.20
CA PRO A 44 -8.07 -2.79 0.41
C PRO A 44 -7.18 -1.88 -0.46
N ARG A 45 -7.52 -1.72 -1.74
CA ARG A 45 -6.72 -1.02 -2.75
C ARG A 45 -5.29 -1.59 -2.76
N SER A 46 -4.28 -0.73 -2.89
CA SER A 46 -2.88 -1.15 -2.91
C SER A 46 -2.37 -1.83 -1.64
N THR A 47 -3.11 -1.84 -0.51
CA THR A 47 -2.70 -2.63 0.67
C THR A 47 -2.80 -4.13 0.42
N ASN A 48 -3.43 -4.56 -0.67
CA ASN A 48 -3.50 -5.96 -1.09
C ASN A 48 -2.22 -6.45 -1.82
N LYS A 49 -1.34 -5.53 -2.24
CA LYS A 49 -0.16 -5.89 -3.06
C LYS A 49 0.78 -6.92 -2.41
N PRO A 50 0.99 -6.93 -1.08
CA PRO A 50 1.76 -8.01 -0.44
C PRO A 50 1.15 -9.40 -0.65
N MET A 51 -0.18 -9.55 -0.58
CA MET A 51 -0.86 -10.83 -0.87
C MET A 51 -0.78 -11.18 -2.37
N GLN A 52 -0.86 -10.18 -3.24
CA GLN A 52 -0.64 -10.40 -4.68
C GLN A 52 0.79 -10.87 -4.94
N ALA A 53 1.82 -10.28 -4.33
CA ALA A 53 3.20 -10.72 -4.45
C ALA A 53 3.43 -12.12 -3.86
N LEU A 54 2.81 -12.43 -2.72
CA LEU A 54 2.80 -13.78 -2.15
C LEU A 54 2.26 -14.81 -3.14
N THR A 55 1.18 -14.47 -3.85
CA THR A 55 0.62 -15.33 -4.91
C THR A 55 1.68 -15.64 -5.96
N LEU A 56 2.43 -14.64 -6.42
CA LEU A 56 3.45 -14.81 -7.45
C LEU A 56 4.56 -15.76 -6.96
N LEU A 57 5.06 -15.56 -5.73
CA LEU A 57 6.07 -16.44 -5.12
C LEU A 57 5.57 -17.89 -5.01
N ARG A 58 4.32 -18.09 -4.58
CA ARG A 58 3.70 -19.43 -4.51
C ARG A 58 3.56 -20.11 -5.88
N ASN A 59 3.52 -19.32 -6.95
CA ASN A 59 3.43 -19.78 -8.35
C ASN A 59 4.77 -19.69 -9.08
N GLY A 60 5.89 -19.77 -8.35
CA GLY A 60 7.23 -19.97 -8.91
C GLY A 60 7.94 -18.71 -9.39
N PHE A 61 7.38 -17.51 -9.20
CA PHE A 61 8.11 -16.28 -9.44
C PHE A 61 9.28 -16.16 -8.46
N GLU A 62 10.51 -16.15 -8.99
CA GLU A 62 11.73 -15.92 -8.21
C GLU A 62 12.34 -14.55 -8.55
N PRO A 63 12.18 -13.54 -7.66
CA PRO A 63 12.82 -12.24 -7.80
C PRO A 63 14.33 -12.36 -7.92
N ALA A 64 14.98 -11.52 -8.75
CA ALA A 64 16.44 -11.50 -8.84
C ALA A 64 17.10 -11.01 -7.54
N ASP A 65 16.42 -10.11 -6.84
CA ASP A 65 16.83 -9.52 -5.57
C ASP A 65 15.59 -8.97 -4.84
N ASP A 66 15.80 -8.54 -3.59
CA ASP A 66 14.74 -7.98 -2.74
C ASP A 66 14.14 -6.69 -3.32
N ALA A 67 14.91 -5.90 -4.08
CA ALA A 67 14.41 -4.69 -4.72
C ALA A 67 13.39 -5.01 -5.83
N GLU A 68 13.54 -6.14 -6.51
CA GLU A 68 12.56 -6.60 -7.49
C GLU A 68 11.28 -7.13 -6.85
N LEU A 69 11.38 -7.80 -5.71
CA LEU A 69 10.19 -8.16 -4.93
C LEU A 69 9.50 -6.90 -4.39
N ALA A 70 10.26 -5.91 -3.96
CA ALA A 70 9.73 -4.64 -3.49
C ALA A 70 8.97 -3.89 -4.60
N ILE A 71 9.50 -3.80 -5.83
CA ILE A 71 8.79 -3.13 -6.94
C ILE A 71 7.49 -3.88 -7.32
N ALA A 72 7.43 -5.21 -7.13
CA ALA A 72 6.21 -5.99 -7.33
C ALA A 72 5.12 -5.67 -6.29
N THR A 73 5.50 -5.18 -5.10
CA THR A 73 4.56 -4.73 -4.05
C THR A 73 4.27 -3.21 -4.09
N ALA A 74 4.99 -2.47 -4.93
CA ALA A 74 5.02 -1.02 -4.89
C ALA A 74 3.75 -0.36 -5.43
N SER A 75 3.46 0.83 -4.91
CA SER A 75 2.70 1.85 -5.65
C SER A 75 3.69 2.94 -6.02
N HIS A 76 4.59 2.62 -6.95
CA HIS A 76 5.78 3.40 -7.18
C HIS A 76 5.45 4.80 -7.71
N PHE A 77 6.35 5.75 -7.49
CA PHE A 77 6.09 7.14 -7.84
C PHE A 77 6.55 7.50 -9.26
N GLY A 78 7.13 6.54 -9.98
CA GLY A 78 7.59 6.73 -11.36
C GLY A 78 8.93 7.47 -11.41
N GLU A 79 9.69 7.40 -10.32
CA GLU A 79 11.06 7.89 -10.27
C GLU A 79 11.98 6.99 -11.10
N ALA A 80 13.14 7.51 -11.50
CA ALA A 80 14.02 6.84 -12.46
C ALA A 80 14.51 5.47 -11.99
N ASP A 81 14.70 5.27 -10.69
CA ASP A 81 15.05 3.98 -10.10
C ASP A 81 13.88 2.99 -10.07
N HIS A 82 12.65 3.45 -9.81
CA HIS A 82 11.45 2.62 -9.97
C HIS A 82 11.33 2.10 -11.40
N LEU A 83 11.43 3.00 -12.38
CA LEU A 83 11.28 2.64 -13.80
C LEU A 83 12.37 1.65 -14.26
N ARG A 84 13.60 1.79 -13.75
CA ARG A 84 14.67 0.81 -14.02
C ARG A 84 14.35 -0.57 -13.46
N LEU A 85 13.75 -0.66 -12.27
CA LEU A 85 13.35 -1.94 -11.69
C LEU A 85 12.23 -2.61 -12.51
N VAL A 86 11.22 -1.84 -12.93
CA VAL A 86 10.14 -2.36 -13.79
C VAL A 86 10.70 -2.82 -15.14
N GLN A 87 11.54 -2.01 -15.79
CA GLN A 87 12.15 -2.37 -17.07
C GLN A 87 13.01 -3.62 -16.95
N ARG A 88 13.86 -3.71 -15.91
CA ARG A 88 14.71 -4.88 -15.66
C ARG A 88 13.86 -6.16 -15.51
N LEU A 89 12.74 -6.07 -14.81
CA LEU A 89 11.83 -7.20 -14.61
C LEU A 89 11.16 -7.62 -15.93
N LEU A 90 10.68 -6.66 -16.74
CA LEU A 90 10.13 -6.95 -18.07
C LEU A 90 11.16 -7.62 -18.99
N ASP A 91 12.37 -7.06 -19.07
CA ASP A 91 13.44 -7.54 -19.93
C ASP A 91 13.84 -8.99 -19.59
N ARG A 92 13.91 -9.32 -18.29
CA ARG A 92 14.26 -10.67 -17.81
C ARG A 92 13.31 -11.76 -18.29
N PHE A 93 12.05 -11.43 -18.52
CA PHE A 93 11.02 -12.38 -18.97
C PHE A 93 10.65 -12.18 -20.44
N GLY A 94 11.44 -11.40 -21.18
CA GLY A 94 11.20 -11.14 -22.61
C GLY A 94 9.88 -10.41 -22.87
N CYS A 95 9.42 -9.61 -21.91
CA CYS A 95 8.24 -8.76 -22.03
C CYS A 95 8.64 -7.32 -22.33
N THR A 96 7.72 -6.54 -22.88
CA THR A 96 7.89 -5.10 -23.10
C THR A 96 6.79 -4.31 -22.40
N GLU A 97 6.87 -2.99 -22.46
CA GLU A 97 5.80 -2.11 -21.96
C GLU A 97 4.44 -2.39 -22.63
N ASP A 98 4.44 -2.85 -23.89
CA ASP A 98 3.21 -3.14 -24.64
C ASP A 98 2.46 -4.38 -24.13
N ASP A 99 3.13 -5.24 -23.37
CA ASP A 99 2.51 -6.38 -22.70
C ASP A 99 1.78 -5.97 -21.40
N LEU A 100 2.03 -4.77 -20.87
CA LEU A 100 1.32 -4.28 -19.69
C LEU A 100 -0.13 -3.95 -20.05
N GLU A 101 -1.08 -4.43 -19.24
CA GLU A 101 -2.51 -4.14 -19.43
C GLU A 101 -3.01 -3.04 -18.46
N CYS A 102 -2.20 -2.62 -17.47
CA CYS A 102 -2.52 -1.44 -16.65
C CYS A 102 -2.61 -0.17 -17.50
N PRO A 103 -3.55 0.74 -17.22
CA PRO A 103 -3.76 1.92 -18.06
C PRO A 103 -2.49 2.80 -18.13
N PRO A 104 -2.26 3.51 -19.24
CA PRO A 104 -1.21 4.51 -19.30
C PRO A 104 -1.49 5.65 -18.32
N ASP A 105 -0.45 6.12 -17.64
CA ASP A 105 -0.55 7.26 -16.72
C ASP A 105 0.74 8.10 -16.75
N LEU A 106 0.78 9.13 -15.92
CA LEU A 106 1.98 9.92 -15.65
C LEU A 106 2.62 9.48 -14.32
N PRO A 107 3.92 9.74 -14.11
CA PRO A 107 4.54 9.56 -12.80
C PRO A 107 3.74 10.27 -11.69
N PHE A 108 3.75 9.71 -10.49
CA PHE A 108 3.14 10.33 -9.30
C PHE A 108 4.04 11.41 -8.70
N GLU A 109 5.37 11.21 -8.72
CA GLU A 109 6.33 12.21 -8.24
C GLU A 109 6.25 13.47 -9.10
N GLU A 110 6.20 14.64 -8.45
CA GLU A 110 5.91 15.92 -9.11
C GLU A 110 6.99 16.29 -10.13
N GLN A 111 8.28 16.14 -9.78
CA GLN A 111 9.38 16.49 -10.68
C GLN A 111 9.49 15.50 -11.85
N ALA A 112 9.22 14.22 -11.64
CA ALA A 112 9.18 13.20 -12.68
C ALA A 112 8.01 13.48 -13.63
N ARG A 113 6.84 13.82 -13.08
CA ARG A 113 5.67 14.25 -13.86
C ARG A 113 5.97 15.51 -14.67
N ALA A 114 6.58 16.52 -14.06
CA ALA A 114 6.94 17.76 -14.72
C ALA A 114 7.93 17.52 -15.88
N ARG A 115 8.92 16.62 -15.67
CA ARG A 115 9.88 16.23 -16.70
C ARG A 115 9.23 15.58 -17.91
N VAL A 116 8.28 14.65 -17.71
CA VAL A 116 7.61 13.98 -18.84
C VAL A 116 6.60 14.88 -19.55
N LEU A 117 6.05 15.89 -18.87
CA LEU A 117 5.13 16.87 -19.47
C LEU A 117 5.85 18.05 -20.14
N ALA A 118 7.14 18.26 -19.85
CA ALA A 118 7.91 19.34 -20.43
C ALA A 118 8.06 19.17 -21.95
N GLY A 119 7.15 19.79 -22.71
CA GLY A 119 7.14 19.74 -24.17
C GLY A 119 6.22 18.69 -24.79
N SER A 120 5.29 18.10 -24.03
CA SER A 120 4.30 17.15 -24.55
C SER A 120 2.94 17.38 -23.90
N ASP A 121 1.86 17.14 -24.64
CA ASP A 121 0.54 17.06 -24.02
C ASP A 121 0.43 15.76 -23.17
N ARG A 122 -0.56 15.72 -22.27
CA ARG A 122 -0.76 14.58 -21.37
C ARG A 122 -0.96 13.26 -22.14
N ALA A 123 -1.67 13.27 -23.26
CA ALA A 123 -2.01 12.06 -23.99
C ALA A 123 -0.76 11.43 -24.62
N GLN A 124 0.18 12.25 -25.06
CA GLN A 124 1.46 11.81 -25.61
C GLN A 124 2.46 11.39 -24.53
N ALA A 125 2.42 12.03 -23.36
CA ALA A 125 3.35 11.77 -22.27
C ALA A 125 2.98 10.54 -21.42
N ALA A 126 1.70 10.16 -21.38
CA ALA A 126 1.22 9.05 -20.57
C ALA A 126 1.69 7.69 -21.11
N ARG A 127 2.21 6.85 -20.22
CA ARG A 127 2.81 5.55 -20.53
C ARG A 127 2.41 4.51 -19.48
N ARG A 128 2.34 3.24 -19.88
CA ARG A 128 1.93 2.15 -18.97
C ARG A 128 2.97 1.88 -17.90
N ILE A 129 4.26 2.04 -18.24
CA ILE A 129 5.35 1.86 -17.26
C ILE A 129 5.31 2.93 -16.15
N TYR A 130 4.73 4.10 -16.41
CA TYR A 130 4.60 5.18 -15.41
C TYR A 130 3.47 4.95 -14.41
N MET A 131 2.50 4.11 -14.77
CA MET A 131 1.41 3.74 -13.88
C MET A 131 1.98 3.08 -12.62
N ASN A 132 1.61 3.56 -11.43
CA ASN A 132 2.18 3.13 -10.14
C ASN A 132 2.09 1.63 -9.80
N CYS A 133 1.28 0.86 -10.52
CA CYS A 133 1.15 -0.59 -10.39
C CYS A 133 1.99 -1.36 -11.42
N SER A 134 2.68 -0.71 -12.35
CA SER A 134 3.34 -1.37 -13.47
C SER A 134 4.37 -2.42 -13.02
N GLY A 135 5.06 -2.21 -11.88
CA GLY A 135 5.94 -3.21 -11.27
C GLY A 135 5.24 -4.51 -10.87
N LYS A 136 4.05 -4.41 -10.27
CA LYS A 136 3.21 -5.58 -9.98
C LYS A 136 2.76 -6.27 -11.27
N HIS A 137 2.35 -5.49 -12.28
CA HIS A 137 1.92 -6.04 -13.57
C HIS A 137 3.07 -6.75 -14.29
N ALA A 138 4.29 -6.22 -14.23
CA ALA A 138 5.48 -6.88 -14.75
C ALA A 138 5.76 -8.22 -14.03
N ALA A 139 5.61 -8.27 -12.71
CA ALA A 139 5.75 -9.51 -11.95
C ALA A 139 4.63 -10.54 -12.26
N MET A 140 3.41 -10.06 -12.51
CA MET A 140 2.29 -10.89 -12.98
C MET A 140 2.57 -11.49 -14.36
N LEU A 141 3.09 -10.70 -15.30
CA LEU A 141 3.52 -11.19 -16.62
C LEU A 141 4.63 -12.24 -16.51
N ALA A 142 5.63 -12.00 -15.65
CA ALA A 142 6.67 -12.97 -15.36
C ALA A 142 6.08 -14.30 -14.84
N THR A 143 5.12 -14.22 -13.92
CA THR A 143 4.42 -15.40 -13.37
C THR A 143 3.63 -16.12 -14.45
N CYS A 144 2.94 -15.40 -15.35
CA CYS A 144 2.27 -16.02 -16.49
C CYS A 144 3.26 -16.78 -17.39
N LYS A 145 4.42 -16.18 -17.70
CA LYS A 145 5.48 -16.84 -18.50
C LYS A 145 6.01 -18.11 -17.84
N ILE A 146 6.22 -18.09 -16.52
CA ILE A 146 6.73 -19.25 -15.76
C ILE A 146 5.76 -20.44 -15.81
N ASN A 147 4.46 -20.17 -15.85
CA ASN A 147 3.41 -21.18 -15.76
C ASN A 147 2.74 -21.49 -17.12
N ASP A 148 3.29 -21.00 -18.23
CA ASP A 148 2.68 -21.08 -19.56
C ASP A 148 1.22 -20.58 -19.61
N TRP A 149 0.87 -19.61 -18.76
CA TRP A 149 -0.43 -18.94 -18.79
C TRP A 149 -0.47 -17.83 -19.84
N PRO A 150 -1.66 -17.45 -20.33
CA PRO A 150 -1.79 -16.31 -21.23
C PRO A 150 -1.15 -15.04 -20.64
N THR A 151 -0.38 -14.32 -21.46
CA THR A 151 0.19 -13.01 -21.08
C THR A 151 -0.70 -11.84 -21.48
N ARG A 152 -1.86 -12.13 -22.09
CA ARG A 152 -2.92 -11.18 -22.44
C ARG A 152 -4.20 -11.61 -21.76
N GLY A 153 -5.04 -10.63 -21.41
CA GLY A 153 -6.24 -10.86 -20.63
C GLY A 153 -5.94 -11.28 -19.19
N TYR A 154 -4.73 -11.02 -18.68
CA TYR A 154 -4.38 -11.41 -17.31
C TYR A 154 -5.12 -10.57 -16.26
N LEU A 155 -5.83 -9.51 -16.68
CA LEU A 155 -6.76 -8.75 -15.85
C LEU A 155 -8.13 -9.44 -15.69
N GLU A 156 -8.45 -10.42 -16.54
CA GLU A 156 -9.76 -11.07 -16.51
C GLU A 156 -9.91 -11.94 -15.25
N VAL A 157 -11.05 -11.85 -14.58
CA VAL A 157 -11.33 -12.63 -13.35
C VAL A 157 -11.11 -14.13 -13.57
N GLY A 158 -11.48 -14.65 -14.74
CA GLY A 158 -11.33 -16.07 -15.09
C GLY A 158 -9.91 -16.50 -15.46
N HIS A 159 -8.96 -15.58 -15.54
CA HIS A 159 -7.58 -15.90 -15.88
C HIS A 159 -6.92 -16.72 -14.75
N PRO A 160 -6.09 -17.74 -15.05
CA PRO A 160 -5.44 -18.59 -14.04
C PRO A 160 -4.69 -17.79 -12.96
N LEU A 161 -3.96 -16.74 -13.37
CA LEU A 161 -3.32 -15.81 -12.44
C LEU A 161 -4.30 -15.17 -11.45
N GLN A 162 -5.45 -14.69 -11.91
CA GLN A 162 -6.41 -14.04 -11.02
C GLN A 162 -7.08 -15.07 -10.10
N GLN A 163 -7.37 -16.28 -10.58
CA GLN A 163 -7.85 -17.37 -9.72
C GLN A 163 -6.85 -17.69 -8.60
N ALA A 164 -5.55 -17.77 -8.91
CA ALA A 164 -4.51 -17.98 -7.90
C ALA A 164 -4.42 -16.81 -6.88
N VAL A 165 -4.64 -15.58 -7.34
CA VAL A 165 -4.71 -14.39 -6.46
C VAL A 165 -5.91 -14.47 -5.52
N LEU A 166 -7.08 -14.85 -6.02
CA LEU A 166 -8.29 -15.01 -5.21
C LEU A 166 -8.09 -16.10 -4.14
N GLU A 167 -7.52 -17.24 -4.53
CA GLU A 167 -7.22 -18.35 -3.60
C GLU A 167 -6.22 -17.91 -2.51
N THR A 168 -5.14 -17.23 -2.90
CA THR A 168 -4.13 -16.75 -1.93
C THR A 168 -4.71 -15.71 -0.97
N ILE A 169 -5.56 -14.80 -1.45
CA ILE A 169 -6.21 -13.81 -0.56
C ILE A 169 -7.13 -14.52 0.41
N ALA A 170 -7.97 -15.45 -0.05
CA ALA A 170 -8.88 -16.21 0.82
C ALA A 170 -8.13 -17.04 1.88
N ASP A 171 -7.00 -17.65 1.50
CA ASP A 171 -6.11 -18.37 2.43
C ASP A 171 -5.53 -17.46 3.52
N VAL A 172 -5.04 -16.27 3.13
CA VAL A 172 -4.40 -15.33 4.06
C VAL A 172 -5.41 -14.61 4.95
N THR A 173 -6.56 -14.21 4.42
CA THR A 173 -7.55 -13.43 5.18
C THR A 173 -8.59 -14.29 5.90
N GLY A 174 -8.76 -15.54 5.48
CA GLY A 174 -9.83 -16.42 5.97
C GLY A 174 -11.24 -16.00 5.51
N GLU A 175 -11.36 -15.04 4.60
CA GLU A 175 -12.63 -14.53 4.05
C GLU A 175 -12.75 -14.91 2.57
N PRO A 176 -13.59 -15.90 2.21
CA PRO A 176 -13.90 -16.19 0.81
C PRO A 176 -14.93 -15.17 0.29
N GLU A 177 -14.48 -13.98 -0.09
CA GLU A 177 -15.36 -12.95 -0.66
C GLU A 177 -15.43 -13.07 -2.19
N THR A 178 -16.66 -13.03 -2.73
CA THR A 178 -16.92 -13.21 -4.17
C THR A 178 -17.41 -11.96 -4.88
N ASP A 179 -17.77 -10.91 -4.13
CA ASP A 179 -18.25 -9.64 -4.69
C ASP A 179 -17.07 -8.76 -5.12
N LEU A 180 -16.37 -9.21 -6.15
CA LEU A 180 -15.17 -8.56 -6.66
C LEU A 180 -15.48 -7.17 -7.22
N GLY A 181 -14.59 -6.22 -6.96
CA GLY A 181 -14.52 -4.96 -7.68
C GLY A 181 -13.49 -5.01 -8.82
N ILE A 182 -13.40 -3.91 -9.58
CA ILE A 182 -12.29 -3.65 -10.50
C ILE A 182 -11.49 -2.45 -9.97
N ASP A 183 -10.19 -2.64 -9.74
CA ASP A 183 -9.29 -1.61 -9.25
C ASP A 183 -8.90 -0.64 -10.38
N GLY A 184 -8.33 0.53 -10.03
CA GLY A 184 -7.87 1.53 -11.00
C GLY A 184 -6.76 1.04 -11.94
N CYS A 185 -6.09 -0.06 -11.57
CA CYS A 185 -5.14 -0.76 -12.42
C CYS A 185 -5.77 -1.72 -13.43
N GLY A 186 -7.08 -1.95 -13.34
CA GLY A 186 -7.84 -2.89 -14.15
C GLY A 186 -7.90 -4.31 -13.57
N LEU A 187 -7.18 -4.61 -12.49
CA LEU A 187 -7.22 -5.93 -11.85
C LEU A 187 -8.50 -6.11 -11.00
N PRO A 188 -8.98 -7.36 -10.84
CA PRO A 188 -9.98 -7.69 -9.84
C PRO A 188 -9.46 -7.35 -8.43
N ILE A 189 -10.36 -6.87 -7.58
CA ILE A 189 -10.06 -6.58 -6.18
C ILE A 189 -11.05 -7.29 -5.25
N VAL A 190 -10.49 -8.06 -4.33
CA VAL A 190 -11.24 -8.80 -3.30
C VAL A 190 -11.53 -7.86 -2.14
N PRO A 191 -12.80 -7.67 -1.74
CA PRO A 191 -13.13 -6.98 -0.50
C PRO A 191 -12.59 -7.75 0.70
N VAL A 192 -12.10 -7.05 1.72
CA VAL A 192 -11.69 -7.65 2.99
C VAL A 192 -12.10 -6.76 4.16
N SER A 193 -12.33 -7.33 5.33
CA SER A 193 -12.51 -6.54 6.55
C SER A 193 -11.20 -5.89 7.01
N LEU A 194 -11.27 -4.78 7.75
CA LEU A 194 -10.06 -4.14 8.31
C LEU A 194 -9.36 -5.06 9.31
N VAL A 195 -10.12 -5.84 10.08
CA VAL A 195 -9.57 -6.80 11.04
C VAL A 195 -8.74 -7.86 10.33
N ASN A 196 -9.27 -8.46 9.26
CA ASN A 196 -8.54 -9.49 8.54
C ASN A 196 -7.41 -8.94 7.67
N LEU A 197 -7.53 -7.69 7.19
CA LEU A 197 -6.39 -6.98 6.61
C LEU A 197 -5.26 -6.78 7.64
N ALA A 198 -5.56 -6.36 8.87
CA ALA A 198 -4.54 -6.23 9.93
C ALA A 198 -3.89 -7.59 10.27
N ARG A 199 -4.70 -8.65 10.40
CA ARG A 199 -4.20 -10.02 10.63
C ARG A 199 -3.31 -10.53 9.51
N ALA A 200 -3.64 -10.24 8.25
CA ALA A 200 -2.78 -10.56 7.13
C ALA A 200 -1.39 -9.94 7.34
N TYR A 201 -1.31 -8.62 7.59
CA TYR A 201 -0.02 -7.96 7.84
C TYR A 201 0.73 -8.53 9.04
N ALA A 202 0.04 -8.89 10.13
CA ALA A 202 0.65 -9.59 11.26
C ALA A 202 1.31 -10.90 10.81
N ALA A 203 0.59 -11.72 10.03
CA ALA A 203 1.08 -12.99 9.52
C ALA A 203 2.33 -12.82 8.63
N PHE A 204 2.36 -11.81 7.76
CA PHE A 204 3.56 -11.46 6.99
C PHE A 204 4.73 -11.05 7.89
N ALA A 205 4.47 -10.21 8.89
CA ALA A 205 5.50 -9.65 9.77
C ALA A 205 6.17 -10.70 10.67
N THR A 206 5.42 -11.70 11.13
CA THR A 206 5.87 -12.73 12.08
C THR A 206 6.18 -14.09 11.43
N ALA A 207 5.97 -14.24 10.13
CA ALA A 207 6.28 -15.46 9.41
C ALA A 207 7.75 -15.88 9.61
N ALA A 208 7.98 -17.19 9.59
CA ALA A 208 9.30 -17.77 9.81
C ALA A 208 10.29 -17.31 8.71
N PRO A 209 11.57 -17.03 9.04
CA PRO A 209 12.58 -16.69 8.05
C PRO A 209 12.62 -17.67 6.87
N GLY A 210 12.61 -17.13 5.65
CA GLY A 210 12.66 -17.92 4.42
C GLY A 210 11.31 -18.34 3.84
N THR A 211 10.19 -18.21 4.56
CA THR A 211 8.87 -18.45 3.94
C THR A 211 8.52 -17.33 2.95
N PRO A 212 7.66 -17.60 1.95
CA PRO A 212 7.23 -16.57 0.99
C PRO A 212 6.62 -15.33 1.66
N GLU A 213 5.81 -15.50 2.69
CA GLU A 213 5.22 -14.40 3.48
C GLU A 213 6.33 -13.54 4.10
N ARG A 214 7.30 -14.19 4.74
CA ARG A 214 8.41 -13.47 5.37
C ARG A 214 9.28 -12.74 4.35
N ARG A 215 9.56 -13.35 3.19
CA ARG A 215 10.30 -12.72 2.07
C ARG A 215 9.62 -11.44 1.61
N VAL A 216 8.30 -11.43 1.48
CA VAL A 216 7.54 -10.22 1.11
C VAL A 216 7.70 -9.12 2.16
N ALA A 217 7.53 -9.45 3.45
CA ALA A 217 7.69 -8.48 4.53
C ALA A 217 9.11 -7.89 4.60
N ASP A 218 10.12 -8.74 4.44
CA ASP A 218 11.53 -8.35 4.50
C ASP A 218 11.93 -7.49 3.30
N ALA A 219 11.49 -7.83 2.09
CA ALA A 219 11.70 -6.99 0.91
C ALA A 219 11.05 -5.61 1.06
N ILE A 220 9.85 -5.56 1.66
CA ILE A 220 9.18 -4.29 1.95
C ILE A 220 10.02 -3.45 2.91
N ARG A 221 10.44 -4.02 4.04
CA ARG A 221 11.27 -3.38 5.07
C ARG A 221 12.63 -2.91 4.56
N ALA A 222 13.27 -3.69 3.69
CA ALA A 222 14.59 -3.38 3.15
C ALA A 222 14.55 -2.27 2.08
N HIS A 223 13.42 -2.11 1.38
CA HIS A 223 13.29 -1.18 0.25
C HIS A 223 12.07 -0.25 0.34
N PRO A 224 11.84 0.46 1.45
CA PRO A 224 10.63 1.26 1.66
C PRO A 224 10.50 2.41 0.63
N ARG A 225 11.62 3.00 0.18
CA ARG A 225 11.63 4.01 -0.89
C ARG A 225 11.21 3.46 -2.26
N VAL A 226 11.45 2.18 -2.54
CA VAL A 226 10.98 1.54 -3.78
C VAL A 226 9.45 1.47 -3.81
N ILE A 227 8.83 1.30 -2.65
CA ILE A 227 7.40 1.03 -2.51
C ILE A 227 6.55 2.30 -2.62
N SER A 228 7.05 3.42 -2.08
CA SER A 228 6.31 4.69 -2.00
C SER A 228 7.06 5.92 -2.50
N GLY A 229 8.28 5.80 -3.03
CA GLY A 229 9.07 6.93 -3.50
C GLY A 229 9.69 7.80 -2.40
N THR A 230 10.41 8.85 -2.83
CA THR A 230 11.31 9.68 -2.02
C THR A 230 10.63 10.42 -0.85
N ASP A 231 9.34 10.74 -0.96
CA ASP A 231 8.57 11.42 0.10
C ASP A 231 7.27 10.69 0.48
N GLY A 232 7.15 9.42 0.08
CA GLY A 232 5.93 8.65 0.29
C GLY A 232 5.67 8.32 1.77
N PRO A 233 4.39 8.16 2.15
CA PRO A 233 4.02 7.88 3.54
C PRO A 233 4.57 6.53 4.05
N ASP A 234 4.64 5.48 3.22
CA ASP A 234 5.23 4.19 3.65
C ASP A 234 6.71 4.40 4.01
N PHE A 235 7.48 5.05 3.13
CA PHE A 235 8.90 5.36 3.36
C PHE A 235 9.12 6.14 4.64
N ARG A 236 8.35 7.21 4.86
CA ARG A 236 8.51 8.09 6.03
C ARG A 236 8.19 7.37 7.34
N VAL A 237 7.09 6.62 7.40
CA VAL A 237 6.70 5.91 8.64
C VAL A 237 7.64 4.73 8.91
N MET A 238 8.01 3.96 7.89
CA MET A 238 8.94 2.84 8.08
C MET A 238 10.36 3.29 8.43
N SER A 239 10.79 4.46 7.97
CA SER A 239 12.08 5.05 8.38
C SER A 239 12.05 5.48 9.84
N ALA A 240 10.95 6.09 10.29
CA ALA A 240 10.77 6.50 11.67
C ALA A 240 10.59 5.32 12.64
N THR A 241 9.99 4.21 12.18
CA THR A 241 9.65 3.03 12.99
C THR A 241 10.38 1.77 12.49
N PRO A 242 11.63 1.51 12.94
CA PRO A 242 12.38 0.32 12.55
C PRO A 242 11.63 -0.99 12.77
N GLY A 243 11.63 -1.86 11.76
CA GLY A 243 10.96 -3.16 11.80
C GLY A 243 9.48 -3.14 11.42
N LEU A 244 8.87 -1.96 11.25
CA LEU A 244 7.51 -1.85 10.70
C LEU A 244 7.48 -2.34 9.24
N VAL A 245 6.50 -3.16 8.91
CA VAL A 245 6.05 -3.39 7.53
C VAL A 245 4.70 -2.71 7.37
N CYS A 246 4.56 -1.78 6.42
CA CYS A 246 3.28 -1.15 6.14
C CYS A 246 3.11 -0.85 4.65
N LYS A 247 1.86 -0.60 4.25
CA LYS A 247 1.52 -0.23 2.89
C LYS A 247 0.27 0.64 2.85
N ILE A 248 0.37 1.79 2.19
CA ILE A 248 -0.80 2.60 1.88
C ILE A 248 -1.62 2.00 0.73
N GLY A 249 -2.92 2.20 0.82
CA GLY A 249 -3.88 2.05 -0.26
C GLY A 249 -4.43 3.42 -0.70
N ALA A 250 -4.88 3.49 -1.96
CA ALA A 250 -5.71 4.60 -2.42
C ALA A 250 -6.96 4.74 -1.53
N ASP A 251 -7.67 5.85 -1.66
CA ASP A 251 -8.91 6.10 -0.92
C ASP A 251 -8.72 5.92 0.59
N GLY A 252 -7.61 6.38 1.16
CA GLY A 252 -7.42 6.48 2.61
C GLY A 252 -7.28 5.16 3.36
N VAL A 253 -6.93 4.05 2.69
CA VAL A 253 -6.59 2.78 3.36
C VAL A 253 -5.12 2.79 3.79
N HIS A 254 -4.81 2.20 4.94
CA HIS A 254 -3.45 1.88 5.36
C HIS A 254 -3.48 0.65 6.27
N ALA A 255 -2.51 -0.25 6.11
CA ALA A 255 -2.31 -1.37 7.00
C ALA A 255 -0.81 -1.59 7.26
N GLY A 256 -0.49 -2.18 8.41
CA GLY A 256 0.88 -2.48 8.78
C GLY A 256 0.99 -3.36 10.03
N ALA A 257 2.19 -3.87 10.29
CA ALA A 257 2.49 -4.69 11.44
C ALA A 257 3.93 -4.53 11.93
N LEU A 258 4.09 -4.62 13.25
CA LEU A 258 5.37 -4.62 13.95
C LEU A 258 5.96 -6.04 14.02
N PRO A 259 7.27 -6.19 14.30
CA PRO A 259 7.93 -7.49 14.37
C PRO A 259 7.36 -8.47 15.41
N ASP A 260 6.68 -7.96 16.44
CA ASP A 260 6.05 -8.76 17.50
C ASP A 260 4.68 -9.32 17.08
N GLY A 261 4.13 -8.90 15.93
CA GLY A 261 2.81 -9.28 15.46
C GLY A 261 1.69 -8.29 15.79
N SER A 262 1.98 -7.23 16.56
CA SER A 262 1.04 -6.11 16.71
C SER A 262 0.77 -5.49 15.34
N ALA A 263 -0.49 -5.31 14.96
CA ALA A 263 -0.87 -4.88 13.62
C ALA A 263 -1.98 -3.85 13.61
N PHE A 264 -2.13 -3.12 12.51
CA PHE A 264 -3.21 -2.16 12.33
C PHE A 264 -3.75 -2.17 10.91
N ALA A 265 -4.99 -1.72 10.78
CA ALA A 265 -5.58 -1.32 9.51
C ALA A 265 -6.64 -0.25 9.73
N TYR A 266 -6.78 0.67 8.78
CA TYR A 266 -7.86 1.65 8.81
C TYR A 266 -8.28 2.09 7.42
N LYS A 267 -9.47 2.68 7.35
CA LYS A 267 -10.03 3.38 6.21
C LYS A 267 -10.50 4.76 6.65
N ILE A 268 -10.02 5.80 5.98
CA ILE A 268 -10.57 7.16 6.06
C ILE A 268 -11.66 7.30 4.99
N ASP A 269 -12.88 7.66 5.37
CA ASP A 269 -14.08 7.61 4.51
C ASP A 269 -13.90 8.43 3.22
N ASP A 270 -13.43 9.67 3.34
CA ASP A 270 -13.23 10.60 2.22
C ASP A 270 -11.96 10.34 1.41
N GLY A 271 -11.15 9.37 1.84
CA GLY A 271 -9.91 8.98 1.17
C GLY A 271 -8.75 9.98 1.29
N ALA A 272 -8.86 11.00 2.13
CA ALA A 272 -7.89 12.09 2.18
C ALA A 272 -6.51 11.67 2.72
N ASP A 273 -5.47 11.88 1.91
CA ASP A 273 -4.09 11.53 2.26
C ASP A 273 -3.55 12.31 3.48
N ARG A 274 -3.98 13.57 3.65
CA ARG A 274 -3.50 14.46 4.73
C ARG A 274 -3.82 13.94 6.14
N ALA A 275 -4.79 13.05 6.28
CA ALA A 275 -5.14 12.42 7.55
C ALA A 275 -4.36 11.12 7.82
N ARG A 276 -3.68 10.56 6.82
CA ARG A 276 -3.06 9.24 6.89
C ARG A 276 -1.93 9.19 7.93
N LEU A 277 -0.94 10.07 7.83
CA LEU A 277 0.20 10.06 8.75
C LEU A 277 -0.23 10.36 10.19
N PRO A 278 -1.00 11.42 10.50
CA PRO A 278 -1.50 11.65 11.85
C PRO A 278 -2.18 10.45 12.50
N LEU A 279 -3.03 9.74 11.75
CA LEU A 279 -3.73 8.55 12.23
C LEU A 279 -2.77 7.36 12.43
N THR A 280 -1.88 7.11 11.47
CA THR A 280 -0.87 6.03 11.58
C THR A 280 -0.02 6.21 12.83
N LEU A 281 0.52 7.41 13.03
CA LEU A 281 1.43 7.69 14.14
C LEU A 281 0.71 7.60 15.49
N ALA A 282 -0.55 8.06 15.57
CA ALA A 282 -1.36 7.88 16.78
C ALA A 282 -1.62 6.40 17.10
N ILE A 283 -1.90 5.58 16.10
CA ILE A 283 -2.07 4.13 16.28
C ILE A 283 -0.76 3.48 16.75
N LEU A 284 0.38 3.79 16.11
CA LEU A 284 1.70 3.27 16.49
C LEU A 284 2.07 3.67 17.93
N GLN A 285 1.75 4.89 18.35
CA GLN A 285 1.92 5.33 19.74
C GLN A 285 1.10 4.46 20.71
N ARG A 286 -0.15 4.15 20.36
CA ARG A 286 -1.02 3.28 21.17
C ARG A 286 -0.52 1.84 21.22
N MET A 287 0.11 1.36 20.15
CA MET A 287 0.79 0.07 20.06
C MET A 287 2.11 0.02 20.86
N GLY A 288 2.55 1.13 21.47
CA GLY A 288 3.72 1.17 22.34
C GLY A 288 5.05 1.36 21.62
N VAL A 289 5.04 1.86 20.38
CA VAL A 289 6.27 2.24 19.66
C VAL A 289 6.99 3.35 20.43
N GLU A 290 8.31 3.23 20.57
CA GLU A 290 9.15 4.27 21.18
C GLU A 290 9.05 5.57 20.36
N TRP A 291 8.66 6.64 21.05
CA TRP A 291 8.36 7.91 20.39
C TRP A 291 9.61 8.76 20.19
N THR A 292 9.82 9.24 18.97
CA THR A 292 10.95 10.11 18.59
C THR A 292 10.46 11.44 18.01
N ASP A 293 11.37 12.39 17.81
CA ASP A 293 11.06 13.67 17.17
C ASP A 293 10.54 13.49 15.74
N GLU A 294 11.05 12.52 14.99
CA GLU A 294 10.56 12.21 13.64
C GLU A 294 9.08 11.75 13.67
N HIS A 295 8.71 10.91 14.64
CA HIS A 295 7.31 10.52 14.84
C HIS A 295 6.44 11.75 15.17
N ALA A 296 6.93 12.66 16.03
CA ALA A 296 6.21 13.89 16.39
C ALA A 296 5.97 14.80 15.17
N GLU A 297 6.95 14.96 14.30
CA GLU A 297 6.83 15.73 13.06
C GLU A 297 5.80 15.13 12.10
N LEU A 298 5.83 13.80 11.90
CA LEU A 298 4.89 13.09 11.04
C LEU A 298 3.45 13.08 11.58
N ALA A 299 3.29 13.04 12.91
CA ALA A 299 1.99 13.00 13.58
C ALA A 299 1.24 14.34 13.53
N ALA A 300 1.95 15.44 13.30
CA ALA A 300 1.45 16.81 13.45
C ALA A 300 1.75 17.74 12.24
N PRO A 301 1.39 17.37 10.99
CA PRO A 301 1.63 18.22 9.83
C PRO A 301 1.09 19.64 10.03
N ALA A 302 1.89 20.63 9.66
CA ALA A 302 1.53 22.04 9.77
C ALA A 302 0.41 22.40 8.80
N VAL A 303 -0.62 23.09 9.29
CA VAL A 303 -1.56 23.83 8.43
C VAL A 303 -0.95 25.20 8.17
N LEU A 304 -0.74 25.54 6.90
CA LEU A 304 -0.10 26.79 6.50
C LEU A 304 -1.13 27.87 6.11
N GLY A 305 -0.77 29.12 6.36
CA GLY A 305 -1.47 30.33 5.91
C GLY A 305 -0.44 31.40 5.57
N GLY A 306 -0.40 31.86 4.31
CA GLY A 306 0.64 32.79 3.84
C GLY A 306 2.07 32.23 3.96
N GLY A 307 2.24 30.90 3.96
CA GLY A 307 3.52 30.23 4.15
C GLY A 307 3.94 30.03 5.61
N ALA A 308 3.24 30.62 6.58
CA ALA A 308 3.49 30.43 8.01
C ALA A 308 2.58 29.34 8.61
N ARG A 309 3.06 28.64 9.65
CA ARG A 309 2.23 27.70 10.41
C ARG A 309 1.13 28.47 11.15
N VAL A 310 -0.11 28.14 10.83
CA VAL A 310 -1.32 28.69 11.49
C VAL A 310 -2.15 27.60 12.16
N GLY A 311 -1.72 26.35 12.07
CA GLY A 311 -2.49 25.23 12.60
C GLY A 311 -1.80 23.87 12.45
N ILE A 312 -2.61 22.82 12.62
CA ILE A 312 -2.15 21.43 12.72
C ILE A 312 -3.21 20.47 12.19
N ILE A 313 -2.75 19.39 11.56
CA ILE A 313 -3.55 18.20 11.31
C ILE A 313 -3.15 17.16 12.35
N ARG A 314 -4.10 16.57 13.09
CA ARG A 314 -3.79 15.60 14.15
C ARG A 314 -4.90 14.57 14.31
N ALA A 315 -4.55 13.38 14.81
CA ALA A 315 -5.54 12.46 15.35
C ALA A 315 -6.30 13.13 16.51
N ILE A 316 -7.61 12.86 16.61
CA ILE A 316 -8.46 13.47 17.64
C ILE A 316 -8.12 12.83 19.00
N PRO A 317 -7.77 13.62 20.03
CA PRO A 317 -7.42 13.10 21.33
C PRO A 317 -8.55 12.25 21.95
N GLY A 318 -8.19 11.09 22.51
CA GLY A 318 -9.11 10.20 23.23
C GLY A 318 -10.00 9.30 22.36
N VAL A 319 -9.78 9.28 21.03
CA VAL A 319 -10.54 8.39 20.12
C VAL A 319 -9.91 7.00 20.01
N LEU A 320 -8.57 6.91 19.99
CA LEU A 320 -7.80 5.65 19.86
C LEU A 320 -7.26 5.20 21.22
#